data_AF-A0A2V9DKV5-F1
#
_entry.id   AF-A0A2V9DKV5-F1
#
_cell.length_a   1.000
_cell.length_b   1.000
_cell.length_c   1.000
_cell.angle_alpha   90.00
_cell.angle_beta   90.00
_cell.angle_gamma   90.00
#
_symmetry.space_group_name_H-M   'P 1'
#
loop_
_entity.id
_entity.type
_entity.pdbx_description
1 polymer ?
#
loop_
_entity_poly.entity_id
_entity_poly.type
_entity_poly.pdbx_seq_one_letter_code
_entity_poly.pdbx_strand_id
1 'polypeptide(L)'
;MVFDRGHGVGLRRLPLRTAILGASNARSDSYGGKVSGRFALRDFGVVFFSNQSPWEIARLADRIVREVAGARVLGILYEQCPPRSLAENLRNLRRNLLDPAYYPYVAARTLRLLRRPLDKLGEALLRFAHAFPPRQSRPTDFGLEDLAQFSQARGCSLLATTDIHSPEALEYVRQLRADLGIVTGTPHLRPELFELPRLGSIKVHLHKLPDYRGAGPVGLWESLDDQEEISVTVHRVVAELDAGPILRAASAPIDAYDNLFSLALKATTVGNDLLLCTLADFIFGTVQETPQSGTARTFRAPAPHELARYERQIAKRRPPYRPPRTRPNWKLLLRTVPLVPLAMVRNWVCRFRKSFPVVIMYHHLITDRPHHLGLPTLLFHQQAEFLTKYYRVASLQEAMKMLEANRVEAPTVVLTFDDGYAENFVNLRAVAKATGIPVTLFVSTEHISTQRPFAHDVRKNQEGFPPFTWEQVCWLSRSGFEFGGHTRSHFDCASTDPIALEYEIVGCKTDLEERLGKPIRLFSFPWGMPGNMSRPAVELARATFAYIFDAAGGANLPSAQDKPWFLRRCPHPSSMWELELRLQGLLDLRRPGSLLPGMAPQPARS
;
A
#
# COMPACT_ATOMS: atom_id res chain seq x y z
N MET A 1 26.57 22.54 -25.61
CA MET A 1 27.10 23.25 -24.42
C MET A 1 25.93 23.78 -23.62
N VAL A 2 25.84 23.35 -22.35
CA VAL A 2 25.08 23.93 -21.23
C VAL A 2 23.63 24.36 -21.49
N PHE A 3 22.66 23.53 -21.07
CA PHE A 3 21.53 23.87 -20.19
C PHE A 3 20.63 22.63 -20.09
N ASP A 4 20.88 21.78 -19.09
CA ASP A 4 19.84 20.88 -18.57
C ASP A 4 20.11 20.63 -17.08
N ARG A 5 19.58 21.53 -16.25
CA ARG A 5 19.39 21.34 -14.81
C ARG A 5 17.89 21.45 -14.54
N GLY A 6 17.14 20.44 -14.97
CA GLY A 6 15.83 20.12 -14.40
C GLY A 6 15.99 18.99 -13.40
N HIS A 7 16.09 19.31 -12.11
CA HIS A 7 16.03 18.32 -11.03
C HIS A 7 14.60 17.80 -10.87
N GLY A 8 14.19 16.91 -11.78
CA GLY A 8 13.10 15.97 -11.54
C GLY A 8 13.69 14.70 -10.96
N VAL A 9 13.61 14.52 -9.65
CA VAL A 9 13.96 13.25 -8.96
C VAL A 9 12.85 12.25 -9.28
N GLY A 10 12.82 11.79 -10.53
CA GLY A 10 11.99 10.69 -10.96
C GLY A 10 12.58 9.39 -10.43
N LEU A 11 11.72 8.51 -9.94
CA LEU A 11 11.97 7.07 -9.88
C LEU A 11 12.64 6.65 -11.20
N ARG A 12 13.98 6.58 -11.21
CA ARG A 12 14.75 6.25 -12.40
C ARG A 12 14.35 4.85 -12.80
N ARG A 13 13.52 4.77 -13.85
CA ARG A 13 13.09 3.57 -14.59
C ARG A 13 13.10 2.30 -13.72
N LEU A 14 12.02 2.06 -12.96
CA LEU A 14 11.66 0.68 -12.65
C LEU A 14 11.59 -0.04 -14.01
N PRO A 15 12.44 -1.05 -14.27
CA PRO A 15 12.48 -1.71 -15.56
C PRO A 15 11.29 -2.67 -15.62
N LEU A 16 10.08 -2.13 -15.78
CA LEU A 16 8.88 -2.88 -16.12
C LEU A 16 8.86 -3.21 -17.63
N ARG A 17 10.03 -3.31 -18.27
CA ARG A 17 10.15 -3.74 -19.67
C ARG A 17 9.62 -5.16 -19.78
N THR A 18 8.40 -5.25 -20.31
CA THR A 18 7.86 -6.27 -21.24
C THR A 18 7.90 -7.76 -20.85
N ALA A 19 8.64 -8.20 -19.82
CA ALA A 19 8.75 -9.61 -19.45
C ALA A 19 7.55 -10.13 -18.63
N ILE A 20 6.81 -9.24 -17.94
CA ILE A 20 5.53 -9.57 -17.27
C ILE A 20 4.35 -9.60 -18.28
N LEU A 21 4.59 -9.20 -19.54
CA LEU A 21 3.58 -8.92 -20.56
C LEU A 21 3.57 -9.96 -21.70
N GLY A 22 3.55 -11.25 -21.36
CA GLY A 22 3.62 -12.33 -22.33
C GLY A 22 2.56 -13.40 -22.17
N ALA A 23 1.27 -13.07 -22.08
CA ALA A 23 0.23 -14.10 -22.20
C ALA A 23 -1.16 -13.65 -22.72
N SER A 24 -1.55 -12.37 -22.68
CA SER A 24 -2.93 -11.99 -23.01
C SER A 24 -3.16 -11.24 -24.33
N ASN A 25 -2.13 -10.75 -25.03
CA ASN A 25 -2.30 -9.93 -26.25
C ASN A 25 -1.80 -10.56 -27.56
N ALA A 26 -1.50 -11.87 -27.59
CA ALA A 26 -1.18 -12.56 -28.85
C ALA A 26 -2.46 -12.93 -29.64
N ARG A 27 -3.37 -11.97 -29.87
CA ARG A 27 -4.48 -12.09 -30.84
C ARG A 27 -4.92 -10.72 -31.39
N SER A 28 -3.98 -9.94 -31.92
CA SER A 28 -4.22 -8.99 -33.02
C SER A 28 -2.95 -8.16 -33.17
N ASP A 29 -2.06 -8.56 -34.07
CA ASP A 29 -1.26 -7.63 -34.85
C ASP A 29 -0.61 -8.41 -35.98
N SER A 30 -1.15 -8.18 -37.17
CA SER A 30 -0.65 -8.68 -38.44
C SER A 30 0.55 -7.85 -38.87
N TYR A 31 1.77 -8.30 -38.52
CA TYR A 31 2.97 -7.99 -39.29
C TYR A 31 3.80 -9.27 -39.46
N GLY A 32 3.98 -9.66 -40.72
CA GLY A 32 4.61 -10.91 -41.11
C GLY A 32 6.11 -10.93 -40.79
N GLY A 33 6.48 -11.82 -39.87
CA GLY A 33 7.83 -12.30 -39.65
C GLY A 33 7.75 -13.66 -38.97
N LYS A 34 8.11 -14.72 -39.68
CA LYS A 34 8.10 -16.10 -39.16
C LYS A 34 9.09 -16.22 -37.99
N VAL A 35 8.58 -16.15 -36.76
CA VAL A 35 9.23 -16.74 -35.59
C VAL A 35 8.44 -18.01 -35.25
N SER A 36 8.74 -19.09 -35.97
CA SER A 36 8.20 -20.42 -35.68
C SER A 36 8.98 -21.03 -34.53
N GLY A 37 8.53 -20.76 -33.31
CA GLY A 37 8.94 -21.46 -32.11
C GLY A 37 7.78 -21.43 -31.13
N ARG A 38 6.98 -22.50 -31.08
CA ARG A 38 6.06 -22.74 -29.96
C ARG A 38 6.92 -22.91 -28.71
N PHE A 39 7.19 -21.83 -27.98
CA PHE A 39 7.64 -21.92 -26.60
C PHE A 39 6.46 -22.50 -25.81
N ALA A 40 6.42 -23.82 -25.66
CA ALA A 40 5.68 -24.41 -24.56
C ALA A 40 6.35 -23.85 -23.31
N LEU A 41 5.69 -22.90 -22.62
CA LEU A 41 6.15 -22.38 -21.35
C LEU A 41 6.33 -23.59 -20.44
N ARG A 42 7.59 -23.93 -20.16
CA ARG A 42 7.95 -25.03 -19.27
C ARG A 42 7.43 -24.65 -17.88
N ASP A 43 6.73 -25.56 -17.21
CA ASP A 43 6.37 -25.38 -15.80
C ASP A 43 7.65 -25.11 -15.00
N PHE A 44 7.82 -23.88 -14.49
CA PHE A 44 9.00 -23.44 -13.77
C PHE A 44 8.70 -23.43 -12.27
N GLY A 45 9.29 -24.38 -11.55
CA GLY A 45 9.01 -24.60 -10.14
C GLY A 45 9.89 -23.77 -9.21
N VAL A 46 9.30 -23.05 -8.26
CA VAL A 46 10.03 -22.32 -7.21
C VAL A 46 9.76 -22.88 -5.82
N VAL A 47 10.77 -22.81 -4.95
CA VAL A 47 10.67 -23.13 -3.52
C VAL A 47 11.07 -21.90 -2.68
N PHE A 48 10.31 -21.61 -1.63
CA PHE A 48 10.65 -20.53 -0.70
C PHE A 48 11.48 -21.02 0.48
N PHE A 49 12.49 -20.24 0.86
CA PHE A 49 13.24 -20.35 2.11
C PHE A 49 13.00 -19.06 2.91
N SER A 50 12.20 -19.14 3.98
CA SER A 50 11.74 -17.91 4.64
C SER A 50 11.50 -18.05 6.13
N ASN A 51 11.73 -16.95 6.85
CA ASN A 51 11.29 -16.72 8.22
C ASN A 51 10.45 -15.42 8.36
N GLN A 52 9.99 -14.87 7.22
CA GLN A 52 9.12 -13.69 7.20
C GLN A 52 7.72 -14.02 7.72
N SER A 53 6.87 -13.00 7.85
CA SER A 53 5.49 -13.24 8.27
C SER A 53 4.77 -14.19 7.28
N PRO A 54 3.96 -15.14 7.77
CA PRO A 54 3.22 -16.06 6.89
C PRO A 54 2.35 -15.34 5.85
N TRP A 55 1.81 -14.16 6.21
CA TRP A 55 1.07 -13.28 5.29
C TRP A 55 1.89 -12.81 4.10
N GLU A 56 3.11 -12.31 4.33
CA GLU A 56 3.99 -11.82 3.26
C GLU A 56 4.37 -12.93 2.28
N ILE A 57 4.64 -14.14 2.81
CA ILE A 57 4.95 -15.32 2.00
C ILE A 57 3.74 -15.68 1.13
N ALA A 58 2.55 -15.80 1.72
CA ALA A 58 1.32 -16.14 1.00
C ALA A 58 1.04 -15.13 -0.13
N ARG A 59 1.18 -13.83 0.15
CA ARG A 59 1.00 -12.78 -0.86
C ARG A 59 2.03 -12.84 -1.97
N LEU A 60 3.30 -13.03 -1.65
CA LEU A 60 4.35 -13.09 -2.65
C LEU A 60 4.19 -14.34 -3.53
N ALA A 61 3.88 -15.49 -2.94
CA ALA A 61 3.55 -16.72 -3.66
C ALA A 61 2.35 -16.52 -4.61
N ASP A 62 1.27 -15.90 -4.13
CA ASP A 62 0.09 -15.58 -4.94
C ASP A 62 0.39 -14.58 -6.08
N ARG A 63 1.29 -13.64 -5.86
CA ARG A 63 1.77 -12.74 -6.93
C ARG A 63 2.59 -13.48 -7.97
N ILE A 64 3.53 -14.33 -7.58
CA ILE A 64 4.34 -15.12 -8.51
C ILE A 64 3.43 -15.92 -9.45
N VAL A 65 2.46 -16.66 -8.91
CA VAL A 65 1.56 -17.51 -9.71
C VAL A 65 0.68 -16.70 -10.66
N ARG A 66 0.24 -15.50 -10.26
CA ARG A 66 -0.66 -14.67 -11.09
C ARG A 66 0.08 -13.80 -12.10
N GLU A 67 1.23 -13.26 -11.74
CA GLU A 67 1.94 -12.24 -12.52
C GLU A 67 3.06 -12.83 -13.38
N VAL A 68 3.63 -13.98 -13.03
CA VAL A 68 4.74 -14.58 -13.77
C VAL A 68 4.26 -15.83 -14.51
N ALA A 69 4.03 -15.68 -15.81
CA ALA A 69 3.55 -16.77 -16.66
C ALA A 69 4.52 -17.97 -16.64
N GLY A 70 3.99 -19.17 -16.36
CA GLY A 70 4.76 -20.41 -16.26
C GLY A 70 5.39 -20.67 -14.89
N ALA A 71 5.34 -19.73 -13.94
CA ALA A 71 5.85 -19.95 -12.60
C ALA A 71 4.85 -20.73 -11.72
N ARG A 72 5.36 -21.69 -10.94
CA ARG A 72 4.59 -22.44 -9.93
C ARG A 72 5.34 -22.46 -8.62
N VAL A 73 4.63 -22.26 -7.51
CA VAL A 73 5.20 -22.43 -6.17
C VAL A 73 5.01 -23.88 -5.76
N LEU A 74 6.10 -24.63 -5.66
CA LEU A 74 6.06 -26.06 -5.36
C LEU A 74 6.03 -26.33 -3.85
N GLY A 75 6.79 -25.53 -3.09
CA GLY A 75 6.89 -25.69 -1.66
C GLY A 75 7.37 -24.44 -0.94
N ILE A 76 7.02 -24.37 0.35
CA ILE A 76 7.54 -23.38 1.30
C ILE A 76 8.27 -24.14 2.40
N LEU A 77 9.54 -23.81 2.60
CA LEU A 77 10.30 -24.23 3.77
C LEU A 77 10.39 -23.02 4.72
N TYR A 78 9.66 -23.11 5.83
CA TYR A 78 9.49 -22.05 6.79
C TYR A 78 10.34 -22.31 8.05
N GLU A 79 11.23 -21.39 8.38
CA GLU A 79 11.99 -21.45 9.62
C GLU A 79 11.23 -20.75 10.75
N GLN A 80 10.86 -21.52 11.77
CA GLN A 80 10.39 -21.00 13.03
C GLN A 80 11.58 -20.60 13.89
N CYS A 81 11.68 -19.32 14.27
CA CYS A 81 12.63 -18.90 15.28
C CYS A 81 12.03 -19.12 16.68
N PRO A 82 12.41 -20.18 17.43
CA PRO A 82 11.89 -20.39 18.77
C PRO A 82 12.29 -19.23 19.69
N PRO A 83 11.48 -18.95 20.73
CA PRO A 83 11.85 -17.95 21.72
C PRO A 83 13.19 -18.34 22.38
N ARG A 84 14.02 -17.33 22.62
CA ARG A 84 15.32 -17.52 23.29
C ARG A 84 15.12 -18.18 24.66
N SER A 85 16.02 -19.10 24.99
CA SER A 85 16.07 -19.75 26.30
C SER A 85 16.30 -18.73 27.43
N LEU A 86 15.93 -19.11 28.66
CA LEU A 86 16.15 -18.26 29.84
C LEU A 86 17.64 -17.92 30.05
N ALA A 87 18.54 -18.87 29.77
CA ALA A 87 19.97 -18.67 29.83
C ALA A 87 20.47 -17.64 28.79
N GLU A 88 19.97 -17.69 27.55
CA GLU A 88 20.29 -16.69 26.52
C GLU A 88 19.74 -15.32 26.85
N ASN A 89 18.52 -15.26 27.41
CA ASN A 89 17.92 -14.00 27.85
C ASN A 89 18.73 -13.37 28.99
N LEU A 90 19.19 -14.16 29.97
CA LEU A 90 20.06 -13.68 31.06
C LEU A 90 21.42 -13.21 30.55
N ARG A 91 22.06 -13.95 29.64
CA ARG A 91 23.32 -13.54 29.00
C ARG A 91 23.18 -12.22 28.24
N ASN A 92 22.12 -12.09 27.43
CA ASN A 92 21.82 -10.85 26.72
C ASN A 92 21.52 -9.69 27.68
N LEU A 93 20.78 -9.94 28.76
CA LEU A 93 20.50 -8.95 29.79
C LEU A 93 21.78 -8.43 30.44
N ARG A 94 22.65 -9.33 30.92
CA ARG A 94 23.95 -8.97 31.51
C ARG A 94 24.79 -8.15 30.55
N ARG A 95 24.88 -8.56 29.28
CA ARG A 95 25.61 -7.81 28.25
C ARG A 95 25.04 -6.40 28.06
N ASN A 96 23.71 -6.26 28.00
CA ASN A 96 23.07 -4.98 27.74
C ASN A 96 23.06 -4.04 28.97
N LEU A 97 23.11 -4.55 30.20
CA LEU A 97 23.20 -3.73 31.41
C LEU A 97 24.48 -2.89 31.48
N LEU A 98 25.52 -3.28 30.73
CA LEU A 98 26.76 -2.53 30.58
C LEU A 98 26.63 -1.31 29.65
N ASP A 99 25.58 -1.23 28.83
CA ASP A 99 25.32 -0.07 27.96
C ASP A 99 24.39 0.93 28.68
N PRO A 100 24.83 2.16 28.98
CA PRO A 100 23.96 3.20 29.54
C PRO A 100 22.71 3.49 28.69
N ALA A 101 22.76 3.29 27.38
CA ALA A 101 21.61 3.46 26.48
C ALA A 101 20.51 2.41 26.69
N TYR A 102 20.80 1.31 27.40
CA TYR A 102 19.83 0.27 27.71
C TYR A 102 18.78 0.69 28.72
N TYR A 103 19.13 1.49 29.74
CA TYR A 103 18.20 1.87 30.81
C TYR A 103 16.98 2.69 30.31
N PRO A 104 17.15 3.74 29.46
CA PRO A 104 16.02 4.45 28.88
C PRO A 104 15.13 3.55 28.01
N TYR A 105 15.73 2.59 27.28
CA TYR A 105 14.99 1.62 26.49
C TYR A 105 14.12 0.71 27.38
N VAL A 106 14.68 0.18 28.47
CA VAL A 106 13.93 -0.65 29.42
C VAL A 106 12.82 0.16 30.08
N ALA A 107 13.08 1.39 30.53
CA ALA A 107 12.06 2.26 31.11
C ALA A 107 10.88 2.50 30.14
N ALA A 108 11.19 2.83 28.88
CA ALA A 108 10.17 3.02 27.85
C ALA A 108 9.39 1.72 27.57
N ARG A 109 10.08 0.57 27.54
CA ARG A 109 9.45 -0.75 27.35
C ARG A 109 8.54 -1.11 28.53
N THR A 110 8.97 -0.90 29.76
CA THR A 110 8.18 -1.15 30.97
C THR A 110 6.95 -0.26 31.00
N LEU A 111 7.07 1.03 30.67
CA LEU A 111 5.92 1.93 30.56
C LEU A 111 4.90 1.45 29.52
N ARG A 112 5.36 0.96 28.36
CA ARG A 112 4.46 0.34 27.35
C ARG A 112 3.76 -0.91 27.90
N LEU A 113 4.47 -1.76 28.65
CA LEU A 113 3.86 -2.94 29.27
C LEU A 113 2.80 -2.56 30.30
N LEU A 114 3.07 -1.56 31.14
CA LEU A 114 2.12 -1.04 32.14
C LEU A 114 0.91 -0.34 31.50
N ARG A 115 1.05 0.18 30.28
CA ARG A 115 -0.06 0.76 29.51
C ARG A 115 -0.95 -0.28 28.81
N ARG A 116 -0.48 -1.51 28.58
CA ARG A 116 -1.29 -2.57 27.94
C ARG A 116 -2.69 -2.77 28.53
N PRO A 117 -2.92 -2.81 29.87
CA PRO A 117 -4.27 -2.91 30.41
C PRO A 117 -5.14 -1.68 30.08
N LEU A 118 -4.55 -0.48 30.11
CA LEU A 118 -5.24 0.75 29.70
C LEU A 118 -5.58 0.74 28.21
N ASP A 119 -4.68 0.25 27.36
CA ASP A 119 -4.91 0.12 25.92
C ASP A 119 -6.03 -0.89 25.64
N LYS A 120 -6.07 -2.01 26.38
CA LYS A 120 -7.15 -3.01 26.30
C LYS A 120 -8.49 -2.43 26.76
N LEU A 121 -8.50 -1.67 27.84
CA LEU A 121 -9.70 -0.98 28.32
C LEU A 121 -10.17 0.05 27.30
N GLY A 122 -9.25 0.86 26.76
CA GLY A 122 -9.53 1.82 25.70
C GLY A 122 -10.10 1.16 24.45
N GLU A 123 -9.53 0.03 24.01
CA GLU A 123 -10.05 -0.77 22.91
C GLU A 123 -11.46 -1.31 23.20
N ALA A 124 -11.72 -1.80 24.41
CA ALA A 124 -13.05 -2.26 24.80
C ALA A 124 -14.08 -1.11 24.79
N LEU A 125 -13.72 0.05 25.34
CA LEU A 125 -14.56 1.26 25.34
C LEU A 125 -14.83 1.75 23.91
N LEU A 126 -13.81 1.76 23.05
CA LEU A 126 -13.95 2.15 21.64
C LEU A 126 -14.94 1.22 20.92
N ARG A 127 -14.77 -0.10 21.09
CA ARG A 127 -15.66 -1.12 20.52
C ARG A 127 -17.09 -0.95 21.00
N PHE A 128 -17.27 -0.67 22.28
CA PHE A 128 -18.58 -0.42 22.85
C PHE A 128 -19.21 0.86 22.28
N ALA A 129 -18.48 1.98 22.27
CA ALA A 129 -18.98 3.27 21.80
C ALA A 129 -19.35 3.24 20.31
N HIS A 130 -18.64 2.45 19.51
CA HIS A 130 -18.87 2.32 18.07
C HIS A 130 -19.82 1.18 17.72
N ALA A 131 -20.28 0.42 18.71
CA ALA A 131 -21.07 -0.79 18.53
C ALA A 131 -20.45 -1.75 17.49
N PHE A 132 -19.12 -1.90 17.51
CA PHE A 132 -18.41 -2.73 16.53
C PHE A 132 -18.86 -4.19 16.65
N PRO A 133 -19.12 -4.88 15.53
CA PRO A 133 -19.33 -6.33 15.54
C PRO A 133 -18.06 -7.06 16.02
N PRO A 134 -18.15 -8.38 16.30
CA PRO A 134 -16.98 -9.20 16.62
C PRO A 134 -15.84 -8.97 15.62
N ARG A 135 -14.61 -9.04 16.13
CA ARG A 135 -13.38 -8.68 15.40
C ARG A 135 -13.30 -9.45 14.08
N GLN A 136 -13.13 -8.73 12.97
CA GLN A 136 -12.77 -9.34 11.68
C GLN A 136 -11.27 -9.72 11.70
N SER A 137 -10.92 -10.84 11.07
CA SER A 137 -9.54 -11.31 10.95
C SER A 137 -8.70 -10.31 10.14
N ARG A 138 -7.51 -9.98 10.61
CA ARG A 138 -6.57 -9.07 9.92
C ARG A 138 -5.48 -9.84 9.19
N PRO A 139 -4.79 -9.21 8.23
CA PRO A 139 -3.51 -9.70 7.72
C PRO A 139 -2.50 -10.07 8.81
N THR A 140 -2.43 -9.29 9.89
CA THR A 140 -1.54 -9.57 11.03
C THR A 140 -1.96 -10.77 11.87
N ASP A 141 -3.22 -11.19 11.75
CA ASP A 141 -3.75 -12.36 12.43
C ASP A 141 -3.49 -13.64 11.60
N PHE A 142 -2.95 -13.51 10.37
CA PHE A 142 -2.61 -14.62 9.47
C PHE A 142 -1.34 -15.34 9.96
N GLY A 143 -1.54 -16.52 10.55
CA GLY A 143 -0.51 -17.35 11.14
C GLY A 143 -0.04 -18.50 10.24
N LEU A 144 0.67 -19.45 10.85
CA LEU A 144 1.15 -20.65 10.15
C LEU A 144 0.03 -21.60 9.73
N GLU A 145 -1.05 -21.68 10.51
CA GLU A 145 -2.23 -22.47 10.14
C GLU A 145 -2.89 -21.91 8.88
N ASP A 146 -3.03 -20.59 8.78
CA ASP A 146 -3.56 -19.93 7.58
C ASP A 146 -2.63 -20.14 6.38
N LEU A 147 -1.31 -20.10 6.58
CA LEU A 147 -0.35 -20.41 5.53
C LEU A 147 -0.43 -21.87 5.08
N ALA A 148 -0.66 -22.80 5.99
CA ALA A 148 -0.86 -24.21 5.67
C ALA A 148 -2.12 -24.39 4.81
N GLN A 149 -3.23 -23.78 5.21
CA GLN A 149 -4.49 -23.79 4.45
C GLN A 149 -4.32 -23.13 3.07
N PHE A 150 -3.65 -21.99 3.01
CA PHE A 150 -3.31 -21.31 1.75
C PHE A 150 -2.47 -22.21 0.83
N SER A 151 -1.44 -22.85 1.38
CA SER A 151 -0.53 -23.72 0.62
C SER A 151 -1.29 -24.92 0.06
N GLN A 152 -2.11 -25.57 0.87
CA GLN A 152 -2.98 -26.68 0.46
C GLN A 152 -3.95 -26.26 -0.65
N ALA A 153 -4.62 -25.11 -0.51
CA ALA A 153 -5.56 -24.58 -1.51
C ALA A 153 -4.88 -24.26 -2.86
N ARG A 154 -3.56 -24.04 -2.87
CA ARG A 154 -2.76 -23.76 -4.07
C ARG A 154 -1.94 -24.95 -4.55
N GLY A 155 -2.08 -26.13 -3.92
CA GLY A 155 -1.32 -27.32 -4.27
C GLY A 155 0.18 -27.19 -4.03
N CYS A 156 0.59 -26.35 -3.07
CA CYS A 156 1.96 -26.15 -2.62
C CYS A 156 2.15 -26.87 -1.28
N SER A 157 3.30 -27.52 -1.09
CA SER A 157 3.63 -28.10 0.22
C SER A 157 4.17 -27.04 1.19
N LEU A 158 4.02 -27.28 2.49
CA LEU A 158 4.60 -26.44 3.55
C LEU A 158 5.31 -27.34 4.56
N LEU A 159 6.57 -27.04 4.84
CA LEU A 159 7.30 -27.61 5.97
C LEU A 159 7.74 -26.47 6.89
N ALA A 160 7.24 -26.46 8.13
CA ALA A 160 7.70 -25.54 9.17
C ALA A 160 8.65 -26.29 10.10
N THR A 161 9.87 -25.76 10.28
CA THR A 161 10.93 -26.38 11.09
C THR A 161 11.64 -25.35 11.96
N THR A 162 12.24 -25.78 13.07
CA THR A 162 13.14 -24.95 13.88
C THR A 162 14.59 -24.97 13.38
N ASP A 163 14.93 -25.92 12.51
CA ASP A 163 16.25 -26.01 11.86
C ASP A 163 16.05 -26.23 10.36
N ILE A 164 16.30 -25.17 9.59
CA ILE A 164 16.14 -25.15 8.14
C ILE A 164 17.12 -26.09 7.42
N HIS A 165 18.20 -26.53 8.08
CA HIS A 165 19.18 -27.47 7.52
C HIS A 165 19.06 -28.89 8.08
N SER A 166 18.01 -29.18 8.84
CA SER A 166 17.75 -30.53 9.34
C SER A 166 17.66 -31.55 8.18
N PRO A 167 18.01 -32.83 8.38
CA PRO A 167 17.91 -33.85 7.33
C PRO A 167 16.51 -33.94 6.71
N GLU A 168 15.46 -33.73 7.51
CA GLU A 168 14.07 -33.63 7.05
C GLU A 168 13.85 -32.45 6.10
N ALA A 169 14.36 -31.25 6.45
CA ALA A 169 14.25 -30.07 5.62
C ALA A 169 15.00 -30.21 4.28
N LEU A 170 16.21 -30.78 4.30
CA LEU A 170 16.99 -31.04 3.08
C LEU A 170 16.28 -32.06 2.18
N GLU A 171 15.71 -33.11 2.76
CA GLU A 171 14.99 -34.13 2.00
C GLU A 171 13.67 -33.61 1.42
N TYR A 172 12.94 -32.81 2.19
CA TYR A 172 11.76 -32.10 1.72
C TYR A 172 12.06 -31.26 0.46
N VAL A 173 13.11 -30.43 0.49
CA VAL A 173 13.48 -29.59 -0.65
C VAL A 173 13.95 -30.42 -1.85
N ARG A 174 14.70 -31.50 -1.61
CA ARG A 174 15.15 -32.42 -2.66
C ARG A 174 13.99 -33.06 -3.40
N GLN A 175 12.93 -33.45 -2.69
CA GLN A 175 11.74 -34.07 -3.27
C GLN A 175 10.94 -33.12 -4.18
N LEU A 176 10.97 -31.81 -3.90
CA LEU A 176 10.26 -30.82 -4.72
C LEU A 176 10.84 -30.70 -6.13
N ARG A 177 12.14 -30.99 -6.32
CA ARG A 177 12.84 -30.84 -7.61
C ARG A 177 12.63 -29.45 -8.23
N ALA A 178 12.67 -28.42 -7.39
CA ALA A 178 12.44 -27.04 -7.83
C ALA A 178 13.53 -26.55 -8.79
N ASP A 179 13.15 -25.68 -9.72
CA ASP A 179 14.08 -25.00 -10.61
C ASP A 179 14.87 -23.92 -9.87
N LEU A 180 14.23 -23.15 -8.98
CA LEU A 180 14.85 -22.00 -8.32
C LEU A 180 14.43 -21.89 -6.85
N GLY A 181 15.41 -21.61 -5.97
CA GLY A 181 15.17 -21.23 -4.58
C GLY A 181 14.99 -19.72 -4.41
N ILE A 182 13.99 -19.31 -3.65
CA ILE A 182 13.72 -17.90 -3.33
C ILE A 182 13.93 -17.69 -1.83
N VAL A 183 14.94 -16.89 -1.49
CA VAL A 183 15.23 -16.51 -0.10
C VAL A 183 14.58 -15.18 0.23
N THR A 184 13.71 -15.20 1.24
CA THR A 184 13.07 -13.99 1.78
C THR A 184 13.23 -13.93 3.29
N GLY A 185 13.57 -12.76 3.84
CA GLY A 185 13.95 -12.63 5.25
C GLY A 185 15.42 -12.97 5.48
N THR A 186 15.76 -13.50 6.66
CA THR A 186 17.17 -13.73 7.04
C THR A 186 17.49 -15.16 7.47
N PRO A 187 17.22 -16.20 6.67
CA PRO A 187 17.81 -17.51 6.92
C PRO A 187 19.25 -17.50 6.37
N HIS A 188 20.23 -17.74 7.25
CA HIS A 188 21.60 -18.01 6.83
C HIS A 188 21.63 -19.40 6.19
N LEU A 189 21.70 -19.47 4.86
CA LEU A 189 21.64 -20.74 4.14
C LEU A 189 23.04 -21.31 3.88
N ARG A 190 23.22 -22.61 4.13
CA ARG A 190 24.41 -23.38 3.77
C ARG A 190 24.30 -23.94 2.33
N PRO A 191 25.42 -24.20 1.64
CA PRO A 191 25.42 -24.70 0.26
C PRO A 191 24.54 -25.93 0.06
N GLU A 192 24.58 -26.86 1.01
CA GLU A 192 23.77 -28.09 1.03
C GLU A 192 22.25 -27.89 0.88
N LEU A 193 21.74 -26.68 1.14
CA LEU A 193 20.34 -26.31 0.98
C LEU A 193 20.12 -25.39 -0.22
N PHE A 194 20.87 -24.30 -0.34
CA PHE A 194 20.60 -23.30 -1.39
C PHE A 194 21.03 -23.74 -2.79
N GLU A 195 21.83 -24.81 -2.91
CA GLU A 195 22.22 -25.43 -4.18
C GLU A 195 21.30 -26.58 -4.60
N LEU A 196 20.35 -27.02 -3.75
CA LEU A 196 19.40 -28.09 -4.09
C LEU A 196 18.49 -27.76 -5.29
N PRO A 197 17.95 -26.54 -5.43
CA PRO A 197 17.21 -26.18 -6.64
C PRO A 197 18.13 -26.20 -7.86
N ARG A 198 17.62 -26.65 -9.01
CA ARG A 198 18.42 -26.91 -10.23
C ARG A 198 19.27 -25.72 -10.69
N LEU A 199 18.74 -24.50 -10.53
CA LEU A 199 19.40 -23.25 -10.90
C LEU A 199 19.96 -22.51 -9.69
N GLY A 200 20.08 -23.16 -8.53
CA GLY A 200 20.48 -22.54 -7.27
C GLY A 200 19.40 -21.63 -6.67
N SER A 201 19.83 -20.69 -5.84
CA SER A 201 18.92 -19.79 -5.12
C SER A 201 19.26 -18.32 -5.32
N ILE A 202 18.23 -17.48 -5.19
CA ILE A 202 18.33 -16.02 -5.24
C ILE A 202 17.74 -15.40 -3.98
N LYS A 203 18.24 -14.23 -3.61
CA LYS A 203 17.78 -13.48 -2.44
C LYS A 203 17.45 -12.05 -2.84
N VAL A 204 16.36 -11.52 -2.26
CA VAL A 204 16.07 -10.09 -2.26
C VAL A 204 16.75 -9.47 -1.04
N HIS A 205 17.74 -8.63 -1.28
CA HIS A 205 18.46 -7.87 -0.27
C HIS A 205 18.01 -6.41 -0.33
N LEU A 206 17.45 -5.90 0.77
CA LEU A 206 16.83 -4.57 0.82
C LEU A 206 17.84 -3.43 1.06
N HIS A 207 19.10 -3.66 0.70
CA HIS A 207 20.18 -2.68 0.74
C HIS A 207 21.02 -2.74 -0.55
N LYS A 208 21.82 -1.70 -0.77
CA LYS A 208 22.77 -1.64 -1.89
C LYS A 208 23.93 -2.60 -1.68
N LEU A 209 24.19 -3.46 -2.66
CA LEU A 209 25.38 -4.33 -2.68
C LEU A 209 26.42 -3.79 -3.66
N PRO A 210 27.73 -3.91 -3.35
CA PRO A 210 28.34 -4.57 -2.19
C PRO A 210 28.41 -3.72 -0.90
N ASP A 211 27.98 -2.46 -0.96
CA ASP A 211 28.22 -1.44 0.08
C ASP A 211 27.68 -1.85 1.47
N TYR A 212 26.50 -2.48 1.52
CA TYR A 212 25.77 -2.81 2.75
C TYR A 212 25.40 -4.30 2.83
N ARG A 213 26.39 -5.18 2.96
CA ARG A 213 26.14 -6.63 3.17
C ARG A 213 25.63 -6.92 4.58
N GLY A 214 24.93 -8.03 4.74
CA GLY A 214 24.54 -8.55 6.04
C GLY A 214 23.18 -8.06 6.52
N ALA A 215 23.05 -7.84 7.83
CA ALA A 215 21.75 -7.63 8.45
C ALA A 215 21.57 -6.20 8.99
N GLY A 216 20.32 -5.74 8.99
CA GLY A 216 19.93 -4.47 9.56
C GLY A 216 18.50 -4.10 9.19
N PRO A 217 17.86 -3.19 9.93
CA PRO A 217 16.65 -2.53 9.46
C PRO A 217 16.92 -1.78 8.16
N VAL A 218 15.99 -1.90 7.23
CA VAL A 218 16.06 -1.25 5.91
C VAL A 218 16.23 0.25 6.07
N GLY A 219 17.22 0.81 5.36
CA GLY A 219 17.54 2.24 5.37
C GLY A 219 18.31 2.71 6.60
N LEU A 220 18.64 1.84 7.57
CA LEU A 220 19.38 2.25 8.77
C LEU A 220 20.79 2.73 8.42
N TRP A 221 21.55 1.89 7.73
CA TRP A 221 22.96 2.16 7.45
C TRP A 221 23.09 3.30 6.44
N GLU A 222 22.24 3.28 5.41
CA GLU A 222 22.14 4.33 4.41
C GLU A 222 21.83 5.69 5.05
N SER A 223 20.88 5.74 6.01
CA SER A 223 20.55 6.98 6.71
C SER A 223 21.67 7.46 7.64
N LEU A 224 22.47 6.55 8.21
CA LEU A 224 23.59 6.90 9.09
C LEU A 224 24.82 7.40 8.30
N ASP A 225 25.01 6.86 7.10
CA ASP A 225 26.03 7.26 6.12
C ASP A 225 25.57 8.45 5.25
N ASP A 226 24.46 9.10 5.61
CA ASP A 226 23.89 10.27 4.92
C ASP A 226 23.69 10.07 3.41
N GLN A 227 23.29 8.85 3.01
CA GLN A 227 22.92 8.54 1.63
C GLN A 227 21.59 9.22 1.27
N GLU A 228 21.47 9.68 0.03
CA GLU A 228 20.25 10.29 -0.52
C GLU A 228 19.30 9.26 -1.15
N GLU A 229 19.76 8.03 -1.31
CA GLU A 229 18.99 6.93 -1.90
C GLU A 229 19.18 5.62 -1.14
N ILE A 230 18.16 4.79 -1.21
CA ILE A 230 18.21 3.38 -0.83
C ILE A 230 18.14 2.53 -2.10
N SER A 231 18.92 1.45 -2.15
CA SER A 231 18.84 0.48 -3.24
C SER A 231 18.37 -0.88 -2.74
N VAL A 232 17.64 -1.58 -3.60
CA VAL A 232 17.22 -2.97 -3.39
C VAL A 232 17.87 -3.82 -4.46
N THR A 233 18.46 -4.94 -4.05
CA THR A 233 19.27 -5.81 -4.89
C THR A 233 18.73 -7.23 -4.87
N VAL A 234 18.56 -7.83 -6.05
CA VAL A 234 18.34 -9.27 -6.21
C VAL A 234 19.65 -9.89 -6.66
N HIS A 235 20.16 -10.87 -5.91
CA HIS A 235 21.46 -11.47 -6.19
C HIS A 235 21.43 -13.00 -5.99
N ARG A 236 22.43 -13.69 -6.55
CA ARG A 236 22.70 -15.11 -6.30
C ARG A 236 23.07 -15.35 -4.84
N VAL A 237 22.56 -16.42 -4.26
CA VAL A 237 23.01 -16.89 -2.95
C VAL A 237 24.29 -17.69 -3.13
N VAL A 238 25.33 -17.32 -2.38
CA VAL A 238 26.63 -18.00 -2.31
C VAL A 238 26.99 -18.19 -0.84
N ALA A 239 28.04 -18.98 -0.55
CA ALA A 239 28.46 -19.26 0.83
C ALA A 239 28.85 -18.00 1.62
N GLU A 240 29.47 -17.02 0.95
CA GLU A 240 29.78 -15.73 1.54
C GLU A 240 28.53 -14.82 1.61
N LEU A 241 28.30 -14.22 2.77
CA LEU A 241 27.11 -13.44 3.08
C LEU A 241 26.91 -12.27 2.10
N ASP A 242 25.82 -12.33 1.33
CA ASP A 242 25.40 -11.30 0.37
C ASP A 242 26.47 -10.91 -0.67
N ALA A 243 27.37 -11.84 -1.00
CA ALA A 243 28.49 -11.61 -1.91
C ALA A 243 28.27 -12.09 -3.35
N GLY A 244 27.17 -12.78 -3.63
CA GLY A 244 26.93 -13.39 -4.94
C GLY A 244 26.64 -12.36 -6.04
N PRO A 245 26.81 -12.74 -7.33
CA PRO A 245 26.51 -11.88 -8.47
C PRO A 245 25.13 -11.21 -8.38
N ILE A 246 25.09 -9.92 -8.71
CA ILE A 246 23.86 -9.12 -8.77
C ILE A 246 23.13 -9.47 -10.07
N LEU A 247 21.85 -9.81 -9.94
CA LEU A 247 20.96 -10.10 -11.06
C LEU A 247 20.17 -8.86 -11.47
N ARG A 248 19.72 -8.09 -10.47
CA ARG A 248 18.94 -6.87 -10.69
C ARG A 248 19.04 -5.95 -9.49
N ALA A 249 18.96 -4.64 -9.72
CA ALA A 249 18.86 -3.64 -8.66
C ALA A 249 17.93 -2.49 -9.06
N ALA A 250 17.37 -1.81 -8.07
CA ALA A 250 16.70 -0.53 -8.24
C ALA A 250 16.97 0.37 -7.03
N SER A 251 16.99 1.68 -7.26
CA SER A 251 17.13 2.69 -6.20
C SER A 251 15.86 3.54 -6.08
N ALA A 252 15.63 4.05 -4.88
CA ALA A 252 14.61 5.03 -4.56
C ALA A 252 15.20 6.14 -3.67
N PRO A 253 14.76 7.39 -3.80
CA PRO A 253 15.23 8.46 -2.93
C PRO A 253 14.83 8.22 -1.47
N ILE A 254 15.63 8.72 -0.54
CA ILE A 254 15.29 8.86 0.88
C ILE A 254 14.71 10.27 1.06
N ASP A 255 13.39 10.36 1.20
CA ASP A 255 12.69 11.64 1.24
C ASP A 255 12.73 12.29 2.65
N ALA A 256 12.37 13.58 2.71
CA ALA A 256 12.47 14.40 3.92
C ALA A 256 11.73 13.83 5.14
N TYR A 257 10.56 13.22 4.95
CA TYR A 257 9.74 12.64 6.00
C TYR A 257 9.85 11.11 6.10
N ASP A 258 10.73 10.49 5.30
CA ASP A 258 10.92 9.04 5.37
C ASP A 258 11.41 8.62 6.73
N ASN A 259 11.03 7.44 7.18
CA ASN A 259 11.61 6.77 8.33
C ASN A 259 11.99 5.33 8.01
N LEU A 260 12.68 4.65 8.94
CA LEU A 260 13.09 3.26 8.70
C LEU A 260 11.89 2.36 8.35
N PHE A 261 10.71 2.68 8.89
CA PHE A 261 9.48 1.98 8.58
C PHE A 261 8.94 2.28 7.18
N SER A 262 8.84 3.55 6.75
CA SER A 262 8.38 3.88 5.40
C SER A 262 9.38 3.42 4.34
N LEU A 263 10.69 3.54 4.60
CA LEU A 263 11.75 3.00 3.75
C LEU A 263 11.61 1.48 3.61
N ALA A 264 11.40 0.75 4.71
CA ALA A 264 11.17 -0.70 4.67
C ALA A 264 9.94 -1.05 3.82
N LEU A 265 8.82 -0.33 3.97
CA LEU A 265 7.61 -0.56 3.18
C LEU A 265 7.85 -0.32 1.67
N LYS A 266 8.48 0.79 1.32
CA LYS A 266 8.81 1.15 -0.07
C LYS A 266 9.78 0.13 -0.68
N ALA A 267 10.89 -0.15 0.00
CA ALA A 267 11.91 -1.09 -0.44
C ALA A 267 11.38 -2.51 -0.59
N THR A 268 10.56 -3.00 0.34
CA THR A 268 9.93 -4.33 0.23
C THR A 268 9.00 -4.39 -0.99
N THR A 269 8.25 -3.32 -1.24
CA THR A 269 7.35 -3.23 -2.39
C THR A 269 8.12 -3.26 -3.72
N VAL A 270 9.23 -2.52 -3.81
CA VAL A 270 10.12 -2.51 -4.98
C VAL A 270 10.88 -3.83 -5.12
N GLY A 271 11.38 -4.40 -4.02
CA GLY A 271 12.11 -5.66 -4.00
C GLY A 271 11.29 -6.84 -4.47
N ASN A 272 10.02 -6.90 -4.09
CA ASN A 272 9.10 -7.92 -4.59
C ASN A 272 8.87 -7.78 -6.11
N ASP A 273 8.76 -6.56 -6.64
CA ASP A 273 8.62 -6.35 -8.08
C ASP A 273 9.91 -6.74 -8.83
N LEU A 274 11.08 -6.39 -8.29
CA LEU A 274 12.37 -6.82 -8.83
C LEU A 274 12.50 -8.33 -8.85
N LEU A 275 12.10 -9.01 -7.78
CA LEU A 275 12.12 -10.47 -7.70
C LEU A 275 11.28 -11.12 -8.80
N LEU A 276 10.06 -10.62 -9.02
CA LEU A 276 9.17 -11.12 -10.08
C LEU A 276 9.78 -10.90 -11.47
N CYS A 277 10.37 -9.74 -11.73
CA CYS A 277 11.08 -9.50 -12.99
C CYS A 277 12.27 -10.45 -13.18
N THR A 278 13.07 -10.67 -12.13
CA THR A 278 14.20 -11.60 -12.16
C THR A 278 13.72 -13.04 -12.40
N LEU A 279 12.61 -13.45 -11.78
CA LEU A 279 12.01 -14.77 -12.02
C LEU A 279 11.57 -14.93 -13.48
N ALA A 280 10.99 -13.89 -14.08
CA ALA A 280 10.65 -13.92 -15.50
C ALA A 280 11.91 -14.11 -16.37
N ASP A 281 13.03 -13.44 -16.06
CA ASP A 281 14.27 -13.66 -16.80
C ASP A 281 14.78 -15.10 -16.71
N PHE A 282 14.63 -15.76 -15.56
CA PHE A 282 14.99 -17.16 -15.38
C PHE A 282 14.16 -18.07 -16.29
N ILE A 283 12.86 -17.81 -16.40
CA ILE A 283 11.94 -18.57 -17.25
C ILE A 283 12.28 -18.38 -18.74
N PHE A 284 12.61 -17.15 -19.15
CA PHE A 284 12.98 -16.83 -20.52
C PHE A 284 14.43 -17.11 -20.87
N GLY A 285 15.27 -17.48 -19.89
CA GLY A 285 16.71 -17.71 -20.10
C GLY A 285 17.50 -16.44 -20.40
N THR A 286 17.00 -15.27 -19.99
CA THR A 286 17.61 -13.95 -20.26
C THR A 286 18.34 -13.36 -19.06
N VAL A 287 18.54 -14.14 -18.00
CA VAL A 287 19.23 -13.70 -16.77
C VAL A 287 20.63 -13.20 -17.09
N GLN A 288 20.96 -12.03 -16.54
CA GLN A 288 22.29 -11.45 -16.59
C GLN A 288 22.86 -11.42 -15.18
N GLU A 289 24.12 -11.83 -15.03
CA GLU A 289 24.81 -11.84 -13.73
C GLU A 289 25.96 -10.84 -13.77
N THR A 290 25.93 -9.87 -12.85
CA THR A 290 27.00 -8.89 -12.69
C THR A 290 27.79 -9.23 -11.42
N PRO A 291 29.07 -9.62 -11.51
CA PRO A 291 29.91 -9.79 -10.33
C PRO A 291 29.97 -8.51 -9.50
N GLN A 292 29.97 -8.64 -8.18
CA GLN A 292 30.15 -7.50 -7.29
C GLN A 292 31.61 -7.03 -7.33
N SER A 293 31.85 -5.74 -7.53
CA SER A 293 33.19 -5.12 -7.51
C SER A 293 33.24 -3.99 -6.47
N GLY A 294 34.31 -3.90 -5.69
CA GLY A 294 34.53 -2.81 -4.71
C GLY A 294 34.76 -3.30 -3.27
N THR A 295 34.92 -2.36 -2.34
CA THR A 295 35.10 -2.65 -0.92
C THR A 295 33.77 -2.96 -0.24
N ALA A 296 33.58 -4.20 0.20
CA ALA A 296 32.37 -4.61 0.91
C ALA A 296 32.48 -4.33 2.42
N ARG A 297 31.39 -3.85 3.04
CA ARG A 297 31.23 -3.80 4.50
C ARG A 297 30.11 -4.73 4.91
N THR A 298 30.37 -5.55 5.94
CA THR A 298 29.37 -6.44 6.52
C THR A 298 28.80 -5.82 7.78
N PHE A 299 27.48 -5.66 7.82
CA PHE A 299 26.73 -5.11 8.92
C PHE A 299 25.97 -6.19 9.69
N ARG A 300 25.72 -5.92 10.97
CA ARG A 300 24.94 -6.79 11.86
C ARG A 300 23.74 -6.03 12.38
N ALA A 301 22.61 -6.70 12.51
CA ALA A 301 21.42 -6.08 13.09
C ALA A 301 21.72 -5.57 14.52
N PRO A 302 21.49 -4.27 14.80
CA PRO A 302 21.75 -3.69 16.11
C PRO A 302 20.83 -4.29 17.18
N ALA A 303 21.25 -4.25 18.44
CA ALA A 303 20.36 -4.59 19.54
C ALA A 303 19.18 -3.61 19.62
N PRO A 304 18.02 -4.01 20.20
CA PRO A 304 16.83 -3.15 20.22
C PRO A 304 17.02 -1.75 20.85
N HIS A 305 17.90 -1.62 21.84
CA HIS A 305 18.20 -0.33 22.49
C HIS A 305 19.11 0.55 21.62
N GLU A 306 20.06 -0.05 20.90
CA GLU A 306 20.89 0.63 19.90
C GLU A 306 20.04 1.11 18.73
N LEU A 307 19.13 0.27 18.22
CA LEU A 307 18.17 0.66 17.19
C LEU A 307 17.34 1.86 17.64
N ALA A 308 16.77 1.83 18.85
CA ALA A 308 16.01 2.94 19.40
C ALA A 308 16.85 4.23 19.58
N ARG A 309 18.17 4.11 19.72
CA ARG A 309 19.11 5.24 19.72
C ARG A 309 19.32 5.77 18.30
N TYR A 310 19.58 4.91 17.32
CA TYR A 310 19.75 5.30 15.93
C TYR A 310 18.47 5.93 15.34
N GLU A 311 17.30 5.37 15.61
CA GLU A 311 16.02 5.96 15.19
C GLU A 311 15.84 7.38 15.74
N ARG A 312 16.23 7.62 17.01
CA ARG A 312 16.23 8.96 17.61
C ARG A 312 17.24 9.89 16.95
N GLN A 313 18.42 9.40 16.59
CA GLN A 313 19.42 10.17 15.87
C GLN A 313 18.92 10.59 14.48
N ILE A 314 18.38 9.65 13.71
CA ILE A 314 17.85 9.94 12.37
C ILE A 314 16.63 10.85 12.46
N ALA A 315 15.72 10.62 13.43
CA ALA A 315 14.56 11.48 13.63
C ALA A 315 14.93 12.94 13.96
N LYS A 316 16.04 13.19 14.67
CA LYS A 316 16.54 14.54 14.94
C LYS A 316 17.06 15.26 13.69
N ARG A 317 17.52 14.53 12.67
CA ARG A 317 18.00 15.10 11.40
C ARG A 317 16.85 15.49 10.47
N ARG A 318 15.63 14.99 10.69
CA ARG A 318 14.49 15.21 9.80
C ARG A 318 13.77 16.52 10.08
N PRO A 319 13.27 17.20 9.03
CA PRO A 319 12.36 18.32 9.22
C PRO A 319 11.08 17.85 9.92
N PRO A 320 10.54 18.64 10.87
CA PRO A 320 9.27 18.29 11.51
C PRO A 320 8.13 18.33 10.49
N TYR A 321 7.32 17.28 10.44
CA TYR A 321 6.07 17.30 9.68
C TYR A 321 5.12 18.34 10.28
N ARG A 322 4.69 19.29 9.45
CA ARG A 322 3.65 20.26 9.81
C ARG A 322 2.44 19.95 8.94
N PRO A 323 1.38 19.31 9.48
CA PRO A 323 0.18 19.09 8.70
C PRO A 323 -0.40 20.44 8.22
N PRO A 324 -1.17 20.45 7.13
CA PRO A 324 -1.97 21.61 6.73
C PRO A 324 -2.77 22.15 7.93
N ARG A 325 -3.06 23.45 7.97
CA ARG A 325 -3.75 24.11 9.12
C ARG A 325 -4.97 23.30 9.56
N THR A 326 -4.87 22.67 10.73
CA THR A 326 -5.96 21.89 11.31
C THR A 326 -6.47 22.50 12.60
N ARG A 327 -7.68 22.12 12.97
CA ARG A 327 -8.29 22.60 14.21
C ARG A 327 -7.53 21.97 15.39
N PRO A 328 -7.08 22.76 16.39
CA PRO A 328 -6.41 22.22 17.56
C PRO A 328 -7.25 21.13 18.24
N ASN A 329 -6.62 20.02 18.66
CA ASN A 329 -7.31 18.88 19.28
C ASN A 329 -8.18 19.29 20.48
N TRP A 330 -7.75 20.25 21.30
CA TRP A 330 -8.53 20.73 22.44
C TRP A 330 -9.83 21.45 22.02
N LYS A 331 -9.82 22.20 20.90
CA LYS A 331 -11.04 22.82 20.35
C LYS A 331 -11.99 21.76 19.80
N LEU A 332 -11.43 20.70 19.18
CA LEU A 332 -12.21 19.56 18.73
C LEU A 332 -12.83 18.80 19.91
N LEU A 333 -12.08 18.57 20.98
CA LEU A 333 -12.54 17.92 22.21
C LEU A 333 -13.73 18.67 22.83
N LEU A 334 -13.58 19.97 23.12
CA LEU A 334 -14.65 20.77 23.71
C LEU A 334 -15.93 20.76 22.87
N ARG A 335 -15.78 20.70 21.54
CA ARG A 335 -16.91 20.67 20.61
C ARG A 335 -17.60 19.31 20.52
N THR A 336 -16.88 18.22 20.78
CA THR A 336 -17.35 16.86 20.46
C THR A 336 -17.75 16.04 21.68
N VAL A 337 -17.16 16.29 22.86
CA VAL A 337 -17.52 15.60 24.11
C VAL A 337 -19.04 15.62 24.39
N PRO A 338 -19.78 16.75 24.22
CA PRO A 338 -21.22 16.76 24.46
C PRO A 338 -22.03 15.88 23.49
N LEU A 339 -21.46 15.52 22.34
CA LEU A 339 -22.13 14.77 21.28
C LEU A 339 -21.84 13.26 21.35
N VAL A 340 -20.88 12.84 22.18
CA VAL A 340 -20.48 11.42 22.30
C VAL A 340 -21.65 10.53 22.72
N PRO A 341 -22.47 10.85 23.74
CA PRO A 341 -23.59 9.99 24.12
C PRO A 341 -24.61 9.80 22.99
N LEU A 342 -24.91 10.87 22.25
CA LEU A 342 -25.81 10.81 21.10
C LEU A 342 -25.24 9.94 19.97
N ALA A 343 -23.95 10.07 19.68
CA ALA A 343 -23.28 9.22 18.69
C ALA A 343 -23.27 7.74 19.09
N MET A 344 -23.06 7.44 20.37
CA MET A 344 -23.13 6.06 20.89
C MET A 344 -24.52 5.46 20.71
N VAL A 345 -25.58 6.17 21.12
CA VAL A 345 -26.96 5.73 20.93
C VAL A 345 -27.24 5.47 19.44
N ARG A 346 -26.86 6.42 18.57
CA ARG A 346 -26.98 6.25 17.11
C ARG A 346 -26.27 4.98 16.62
N ASN A 347 -25.03 4.73 17.05
CA ASN A 347 -24.26 3.57 16.60
C ASN A 347 -24.92 2.25 17.03
N TRP A 348 -25.42 2.17 18.26
CA TRP A 348 -26.17 1.00 18.73
C TRP A 348 -27.49 0.80 17.98
N VAL A 349 -28.23 1.87 17.70
CA VAL A 349 -29.42 1.81 16.83
C VAL A 349 -29.05 1.31 15.43
N CYS A 350 -27.99 1.83 14.82
CA CYS A 350 -27.48 1.33 13.54
C CYS A 350 -27.11 -0.16 13.60
N ARG A 351 -26.52 -0.62 14.71
CA ARG A 351 -26.15 -2.02 14.94
C ARG A 351 -27.35 -2.95 15.00
N PHE A 352 -28.41 -2.54 15.68
CA PHE A 352 -29.67 -3.31 15.75
C PHE A 352 -30.38 -3.34 14.40
N ARG A 353 -30.36 -2.22 13.67
CA ARG A 353 -31.01 -2.09 12.35
C ARG A 353 -30.17 -2.62 11.18
N LYS A 354 -28.92 -3.04 11.41
CA LYS A 354 -27.95 -3.42 10.37
C LYS A 354 -27.82 -2.37 9.26
N SER A 355 -27.82 -1.10 9.67
CA SER A 355 -27.87 0.06 8.79
C SER A 355 -26.84 1.09 9.23
N PHE A 356 -25.57 0.68 9.29
CA PHE A 356 -24.48 1.61 9.54
C PHE A 356 -24.25 2.54 8.33
N PRO A 357 -23.75 3.77 8.57
CA PRO A 357 -23.28 4.62 7.48
C PRO A 357 -22.03 4.05 6.80
N VAL A 358 -21.91 4.30 5.50
CA VAL A 358 -20.66 4.18 4.74
C VAL A 358 -19.98 5.55 4.69
N VAL A 359 -18.75 5.61 5.18
CA VAL A 359 -17.90 6.80 5.12
C VAL A 359 -16.93 6.66 3.96
N ILE A 360 -17.01 7.54 2.97
CA ILE A 360 -16.08 7.54 1.82
C ILE A 360 -15.11 8.70 2.03
N MET A 361 -13.82 8.39 2.10
CA MET A 361 -12.77 9.37 2.35
C MET A 361 -11.97 9.63 1.08
N TYR A 362 -11.73 10.88 0.76
CA TYR A 362 -10.85 11.26 -0.35
C TYR A 362 -9.49 11.76 0.16
N HIS A 363 -8.45 11.34 -0.53
CA HIS A 363 -7.06 11.73 -0.39
C HIS A 363 -6.56 12.21 -1.75
N HIS A 364 -5.35 12.74 -1.82
CA HIS A 364 -4.71 13.08 -3.10
C HIS A 364 -3.40 12.32 -3.22
N LEU A 365 -2.51 12.50 -2.24
CA LEU A 365 -1.12 12.10 -2.36
C LEU A 365 -0.59 11.48 -1.05
N ILE A 366 -0.02 10.28 -1.14
CA ILE A 366 0.84 9.72 -0.10
C ILE A 366 2.28 10.01 -0.48
N THR A 367 2.93 10.86 0.32
CA THR A 367 4.29 11.33 0.03
C THR A 367 5.06 11.64 1.30
N ASP A 368 6.34 11.29 1.29
CA ASP A 368 7.29 11.67 2.33
C ASP A 368 8.08 12.94 1.93
N ARG A 369 7.71 13.59 0.83
CA ARG A 369 8.16 14.94 0.49
C ARG A 369 7.20 16.00 1.04
N PRO A 370 7.66 17.22 1.34
CA PRO A 370 6.76 18.31 1.75
C PRO A 370 5.75 18.67 0.65
N HIS A 371 4.47 18.38 0.89
CA HIS A 371 3.39 18.70 -0.04
C HIS A 371 2.11 19.13 0.69
N HIS A 372 1.38 20.10 0.14
CA HIS A 372 0.21 20.67 0.82
C HIS A 372 -1.02 19.75 0.83
N LEU A 373 -1.11 18.82 -0.11
CA LEU A 373 -2.11 17.73 -0.18
C LEU A 373 -1.52 16.38 0.27
N GLY A 374 -0.27 16.39 0.75
CA GLY A 374 0.49 15.18 1.04
C GLY A 374 0.24 14.64 2.44
N LEU A 375 0.12 13.32 2.53
CA LEU A 375 0.11 12.57 3.77
C LEU A 375 1.35 11.67 3.86
N PRO A 376 2.19 11.77 4.91
CA PRO A 376 3.35 10.90 5.08
C PRO A 376 2.98 9.42 5.11
N THR A 377 3.84 8.58 4.54
CA THR A 377 3.58 7.14 4.38
C THR A 377 3.34 6.47 5.73
N LEU A 378 4.11 6.80 6.76
CA LEU A 378 3.90 6.27 8.12
C LEU A 378 2.54 6.67 8.67
N LEU A 379 2.13 7.93 8.50
CA LEU A 379 0.87 8.42 9.06
C LEU A 379 -0.32 7.74 8.35
N PHE A 380 -0.26 7.60 7.03
CA PHE A 380 -1.29 6.87 6.28
C PHE A 380 -1.35 5.39 6.69
N HIS A 381 -0.19 4.74 6.90
CA HIS A 381 -0.15 3.38 7.42
C HIS A 381 -0.83 3.25 8.78
N GLN A 382 -0.56 4.16 9.72
CA GLN A 382 -1.21 4.17 11.03
C GLN A 382 -2.73 4.35 10.93
N GLN A 383 -3.20 5.20 10.01
CA GLN A 383 -4.62 5.35 9.71
C GLN A 383 -5.21 4.05 9.16
N ALA A 384 -4.56 3.42 8.19
CA ALA A 384 -5.00 2.15 7.58
C ALA A 384 -5.02 0.99 8.60
N GLU A 385 -4.02 0.88 9.47
CA GLU A 385 -4.01 -0.11 10.55
C GLU A 385 -5.15 0.11 11.54
N PHE A 386 -5.40 1.36 11.93
CA PHE A 386 -6.52 1.69 12.80
C PHE A 386 -7.87 1.32 12.15
N LEU A 387 -8.03 1.65 10.86
CA LEU A 387 -9.23 1.36 10.10
C LEU A 387 -9.46 -0.15 9.97
N THR A 388 -8.47 -0.91 9.51
CA THR A 388 -8.57 -2.39 9.43
C THR A 388 -8.74 -3.04 10.80
N LYS A 389 -8.33 -2.35 11.87
CA LYS A 389 -8.52 -2.82 13.24
C LYS A 389 -9.95 -2.72 13.75
N TYR A 390 -10.66 -1.67 13.38
CA TYR A 390 -11.93 -1.29 13.99
C TYR A 390 -13.12 -1.22 13.02
N TYR A 391 -12.86 -0.96 11.74
CA TYR A 391 -13.86 -0.75 10.70
C TYR A 391 -13.74 -1.80 9.60
N ARG A 392 -14.83 -2.00 8.86
CA ARG A 392 -14.78 -2.72 7.59
C ARG A 392 -14.23 -1.77 6.52
N VAL A 393 -13.01 -2.01 6.05
CA VAL A 393 -12.48 -1.27 4.90
C VAL A 393 -12.93 -1.99 3.63
N ALA A 394 -13.74 -1.33 2.82
CA ALA A 394 -14.35 -1.90 1.62
C ALA A 394 -13.88 -1.18 0.36
N SER A 395 -13.87 -1.90 -0.76
CA SER A 395 -13.77 -1.27 -2.08
C SER A 395 -15.01 -0.40 -2.33
N LEU A 396 -14.92 0.54 -3.26
CA LEU A 396 -16.05 1.41 -3.55
C LEU A 396 -17.19 0.59 -4.16
N GLN A 397 -16.89 -0.39 -5.00
CA GLN A 397 -17.89 -1.31 -5.55
C GLN A 397 -18.61 -2.14 -4.47
N GLU A 398 -17.89 -2.68 -3.49
CA GLU A 398 -18.50 -3.42 -2.38
C GLU A 398 -19.39 -2.52 -1.54
N ALA A 399 -18.93 -1.29 -1.24
CA ALA A 399 -19.72 -0.33 -0.50
C ALA A 399 -21.01 0.03 -1.24
N MET A 400 -20.97 0.17 -2.58
CA MET A 400 -22.16 0.42 -3.37
C MET A 400 -23.16 -0.74 -3.29
N LYS A 401 -22.68 -1.98 -3.41
CA LYS A 401 -23.54 -3.16 -3.23
C LYS A 401 -24.20 -3.19 -1.85
N MET A 402 -23.48 -2.79 -0.79
CA MET A 402 -24.05 -2.73 0.56
C MET A 402 -25.15 -1.67 0.69
N LEU A 403 -24.93 -0.48 0.11
CA LEU A 403 -25.90 0.61 0.12
C LEU A 403 -27.16 0.25 -0.69
N GLU A 404 -26.99 -0.39 -1.85
CA GLU A 404 -28.10 -0.86 -2.70
C GLU A 404 -28.90 -1.99 -2.07
N ALA A 405 -28.22 -2.92 -1.40
CA ALA A 405 -28.87 -3.99 -0.64
C ALA A 405 -29.56 -3.50 0.64
N ASN A 406 -29.51 -2.18 0.91
CA ASN A 406 -30.02 -1.53 2.10
C ASN A 406 -29.53 -2.20 3.41
N ARG A 407 -28.30 -2.73 3.41
CA ARG A 407 -27.78 -3.56 4.50
C ARG A 407 -26.28 -3.37 4.69
N VAL A 408 -25.93 -2.63 5.74
CA VAL A 408 -24.54 -2.36 6.14
C VAL A 408 -24.38 -2.83 7.58
N GLU A 409 -23.86 -4.04 7.77
CA GLU A 409 -23.82 -4.73 9.07
C GLU A 409 -22.70 -4.27 10.00
N ALA A 410 -21.72 -3.53 9.47
CA ALA A 410 -20.57 -3.02 10.20
C ALA A 410 -20.24 -1.59 9.76
N PRO A 411 -19.71 -0.73 10.65
CA PRO A 411 -19.15 0.56 10.26
C PRO A 411 -18.15 0.39 9.12
N THR A 412 -18.47 0.97 7.96
CA THR A 412 -17.75 0.71 6.71
C THR A 412 -17.08 1.99 6.22
N VAL A 413 -15.81 1.86 5.82
CA VAL A 413 -14.99 2.97 5.32
C VAL A 413 -14.46 2.61 3.94
N VAL A 414 -14.47 3.57 3.04
CA VAL A 414 -13.87 3.47 1.70
C VAL A 414 -12.79 4.53 1.55
N LEU A 415 -11.65 4.14 0.98
CA LEU A 415 -10.51 5.03 0.75
C LEU A 415 -10.37 5.31 -0.74
N THR A 416 -10.48 6.59 -1.10
CA THR A 416 -10.39 7.09 -2.47
C THR A 416 -9.27 8.11 -2.60
N PHE A 417 -8.68 8.21 -3.79
CA PHE A 417 -7.54 9.07 -4.09
C PHE A 417 -7.79 9.82 -5.40
N ASP A 418 -7.69 11.14 -5.38
CA ASP A 418 -7.99 12.01 -6.52
C ASP A 418 -6.73 12.43 -7.28
N ASP A 419 -6.93 13.09 -8.42
CA ASP A 419 -5.97 13.68 -9.37
C ASP A 419 -5.13 12.65 -10.16
N GLY A 420 -4.50 11.70 -9.48
CA GLY A 420 -3.67 10.67 -10.09
C GLY A 420 -2.16 10.97 -10.05
N TYR A 421 -1.61 11.26 -8.88
CA TYR A 421 -0.17 11.46 -8.66
C TYR A 421 0.67 10.17 -8.78
N ALA A 422 1.79 10.24 -9.51
CA ALA A 422 2.68 9.09 -9.75
C ALA A 422 3.33 8.52 -8.47
N GLU A 423 3.57 9.33 -7.44
CA GLU A 423 4.19 8.84 -6.20
C GLU A 423 3.33 7.81 -5.46
N ASN A 424 2.01 7.87 -5.64
CA ASN A 424 1.11 6.85 -5.13
C ASN A 424 1.42 5.46 -5.71
N PHE A 425 2.15 5.37 -6.84
CA PHE A 425 2.58 4.10 -7.40
C PHE A 425 3.45 3.29 -6.43
N VAL A 426 4.27 3.97 -5.61
CA VAL A 426 5.11 3.30 -4.61
C VAL A 426 4.51 3.45 -3.22
N ASN A 427 4.26 4.68 -2.76
CA ASN A 427 3.95 4.95 -1.36
C ASN A 427 2.58 4.40 -0.94
N LEU A 428 1.54 4.77 -1.68
CA LEU A 428 0.18 4.26 -1.45
C LEU A 428 0.13 2.76 -1.66
N ARG A 429 0.76 2.25 -2.73
CA ARG A 429 0.83 0.80 -2.99
C ARG A 429 1.50 0.03 -1.86
N ALA A 430 2.57 0.57 -1.26
CA ALA A 430 3.27 -0.08 -0.17
C ALA A 430 2.36 -0.22 1.07
N VAL A 431 1.63 0.84 1.44
CA VAL A 431 0.68 0.80 2.55
C VAL A 431 -0.51 -0.10 2.25
N ALA A 432 -1.10 0.02 1.05
CA ALA A 432 -2.21 -0.82 0.60
C ALA A 432 -1.82 -2.30 0.61
N LYS A 433 -0.58 -2.62 0.20
CA LYS A 433 -0.07 -3.98 0.24
C LYS A 433 0.14 -4.48 1.68
N ALA A 434 0.75 -3.69 2.55
CA ALA A 434 1.02 -4.08 3.93
C ALA A 434 -0.27 -4.31 4.74
N THR A 435 -1.27 -3.46 4.54
CA THR A 435 -2.51 -3.47 5.33
C THR A 435 -3.66 -4.22 4.68
N GLY A 436 -3.54 -4.58 3.39
CA GLY A 436 -4.58 -5.29 2.64
C GLY A 436 -5.81 -4.43 2.32
N ILE A 437 -5.72 -3.10 2.43
CA ILE A 437 -6.85 -2.21 2.13
C ILE A 437 -7.14 -2.13 0.63
N PRO A 438 -8.41 -2.15 0.21
CA PRO A 438 -8.81 -1.79 -1.14
C PRO A 438 -8.69 -0.27 -1.36
N VAL A 439 -8.37 0.12 -2.59
CA VAL A 439 -8.14 1.52 -2.97
C VAL A 439 -8.81 1.83 -4.31
N THR A 440 -9.47 2.97 -4.38
CA THR A 440 -10.03 3.53 -5.62
C THR A 440 -9.32 4.83 -6.00
N LEU A 441 -8.89 4.95 -7.25
CA LEU A 441 -8.20 6.12 -7.82
C LEU A 441 -9.11 6.84 -8.83
N PHE A 442 -9.39 8.12 -8.59
CA PHE A 442 -9.99 9.02 -9.56
C PHE A 442 -8.88 9.81 -10.25
N VAL A 443 -8.78 9.72 -11.57
CA VAL A 443 -7.63 10.28 -12.30
C VAL A 443 -8.05 11.23 -13.42
N SER A 444 -7.22 12.25 -13.65
CA SER A 444 -7.38 13.18 -14.77
C SER A 444 -6.55 12.73 -15.99
N THR A 445 -7.22 12.30 -17.06
CA THR A 445 -6.59 11.51 -18.14
C THR A 445 -5.68 12.31 -19.06
N GLU A 446 -5.91 13.61 -19.23
CA GLU A 446 -5.03 14.49 -20.03
C GLU A 446 -3.71 14.72 -19.31
N HIS A 447 -3.72 14.87 -17.98
CA HIS A 447 -2.49 14.96 -17.20
C HIS A 447 -1.63 13.69 -17.35
N ILE A 448 -2.24 12.51 -17.28
CA ILE A 448 -1.55 11.23 -17.52
C ILE A 448 -0.99 11.16 -18.95
N SER A 449 -1.75 11.60 -19.95
CA SER A 449 -1.34 11.49 -21.36
C SER A 449 -0.26 12.48 -21.75
N THR A 450 -0.35 13.72 -21.24
CA THR A 450 0.56 14.82 -21.56
C THR A 450 1.74 14.92 -20.60
N GLN A 451 1.69 14.21 -19.47
CA GLN A 451 2.63 14.31 -18.35
C GLN A 451 2.77 15.75 -17.80
N ARG A 452 1.74 16.59 -18.01
CA ARG A 452 1.72 17.97 -17.50
C ARG A 452 1.46 17.98 -15.98
N PRO A 453 2.17 18.82 -15.21
CA PRO A 453 1.93 18.96 -13.78
C PRO A 453 0.53 19.54 -13.52
N PHE A 454 0.01 19.30 -12.32
CA PHE A 454 -1.29 19.83 -11.92
C PHE A 454 -1.22 21.34 -11.64
N ALA A 455 -2.20 22.10 -12.13
CA ALA A 455 -2.16 23.56 -12.08
C ALA A 455 -2.14 24.12 -10.65
N HIS A 456 -2.77 23.45 -9.68
CA HIS A 456 -2.71 23.85 -8.27
C HIS A 456 -1.33 23.69 -7.63
N ASP A 457 -0.51 22.75 -8.10
CA ASP A 457 0.85 22.55 -7.61
C ASP A 457 1.80 23.60 -8.17
N VAL A 458 1.68 23.89 -9.47
CA VAL A 458 2.43 24.98 -10.13
C VAL A 458 2.15 26.32 -9.44
N ARG A 459 0.88 26.63 -9.17
CA ARG A 459 0.48 27.86 -8.45
C ARG A 459 1.07 27.97 -7.04
N LYS A 460 1.43 26.86 -6.40
CA LYS A 460 2.03 26.82 -5.06
C LYS A 460 3.54 26.59 -5.08
N ASN A 461 4.17 26.59 -6.25
CA ASN A 461 5.59 26.31 -6.42
C ASN A 461 5.99 24.95 -5.82
N GLN A 462 5.12 23.93 -5.97
CA GLN A 462 5.35 22.55 -5.52
C GLN A 462 5.53 21.62 -6.72
N GLU A 463 6.60 21.84 -7.48
CA GLU A 463 6.92 21.04 -8.67
C GLU A 463 7.51 19.66 -8.31
N GLY A 464 7.64 18.80 -9.33
CA GLY A 464 8.24 17.47 -9.19
C GLY A 464 7.27 16.39 -8.71
N PHE A 465 5.96 16.63 -8.72
CA PHE A 465 4.93 15.62 -8.44
C PHE A 465 4.17 15.27 -9.73
N PRO A 466 4.78 14.46 -10.63
CA PRO A 466 4.16 14.18 -11.92
C PRO A 466 2.87 13.35 -11.76
N PRO A 467 1.93 13.44 -12.72
CA PRO A 467 0.82 12.50 -12.81
C PRO A 467 1.33 11.10 -13.12
N PHE A 468 0.53 10.08 -12.85
CA PHE A 468 0.83 8.70 -13.26
C PHE A 468 1.15 8.63 -14.75
N THR A 469 1.92 7.61 -15.15
CA THR A 469 1.97 7.16 -16.55
C THR A 469 0.84 6.16 -16.83
N TRP A 470 0.43 6.01 -18.09
CA TRP A 470 -0.53 4.96 -18.47
C TRP A 470 -0.05 3.54 -18.13
N GLU A 471 1.26 3.30 -18.16
CA GLU A 471 1.85 2.02 -17.72
C GLU A 471 1.58 1.77 -16.24
N GLN A 472 1.77 2.78 -15.38
CA GLN A 472 1.48 2.68 -13.94
C GLN A 472 -0.01 2.46 -13.68
N VAL A 473 -0.89 3.18 -14.39
CA VAL A 473 -2.35 3.01 -14.30
C VAL A 473 -2.76 1.59 -14.68
N CYS A 474 -2.29 1.07 -15.82
CA CYS A 474 -2.56 -0.28 -16.26
C CYS A 474 -2.04 -1.33 -15.27
N TRP A 475 -0.83 -1.11 -14.73
CA TRP A 475 -0.23 -1.99 -13.73
C TRP A 475 -1.09 -2.04 -12.45
N LEU A 476 -1.46 -0.87 -11.91
CA LEU A 476 -2.28 -0.77 -10.71
C LEU A 476 -3.65 -1.43 -10.92
N SER A 477 -4.28 -1.19 -12.06
CA SER A 477 -5.58 -1.78 -12.45
C SER A 477 -5.55 -3.31 -12.43
N ARG A 478 -4.47 -3.93 -12.93
CA ARG A 478 -4.29 -5.40 -12.91
C ARG A 478 -3.97 -5.93 -11.51
N SER A 479 -3.34 -5.10 -10.67
CA SER A 479 -3.00 -5.46 -9.29
C SER A 479 -4.18 -5.33 -8.29
N GLY A 480 -5.37 -4.96 -8.77
CA GLY A 480 -6.60 -4.90 -7.99
C GLY A 480 -7.04 -3.49 -7.55
N PHE A 481 -6.37 -2.42 -8.01
CA PHE A 481 -6.84 -1.06 -7.77
C PHE A 481 -8.04 -0.73 -8.66
N GLU A 482 -9.03 -0.05 -8.09
CA GLU A 482 -10.19 0.46 -8.82
C GLU A 482 -9.91 1.83 -9.42
N PHE A 483 -10.49 2.13 -10.58
CA PHE A 483 -10.32 3.41 -11.27
C PHE A 483 -11.67 4.07 -11.58
N GLY A 484 -11.70 5.39 -11.47
CA GLY A 484 -12.80 6.26 -11.88
C GLY A 484 -12.28 7.53 -12.57
N GLY A 485 -13.19 8.26 -13.23
CA GLY A 485 -12.86 9.50 -13.92
C GLY A 485 -12.79 10.70 -12.97
N HIS A 486 -11.88 11.64 -13.26
CA HIS A 486 -11.75 12.93 -12.58
C HIS A 486 -11.59 14.08 -13.60
N THR A 487 -12.44 14.06 -14.65
CA THR A 487 -12.34 14.87 -15.88
C THR A 487 -11.06 14.61 -16.69
N ARG A 488 -10.89 15.22 -17.86
CA ARG A 488 -9.65 15.07 -18.64
C ARG A 488 -8.56 15.96 -18.06
N SER A 489 -8.86 17.25 -17.88
CA SER A 489 -7.88 18.29 -17.56
C SER A 489 -7.94 18.80 -16.11
N HIS A 490 -8.64 18.09 -15.21
CA HIS A 490 -8.97 18.58 -13.86
C HIS A 490 -9.82 19.87 -13.93
N PHE A 491 -10.90 19.79 -14.71
CA PHE A 491 -11.77 20.89 -15.10
C PHE A 491 -12.82 21.25 -14.03
N ASP A 492 -13.07 22.55 -13.84
CA ASP A 492 -14.11 23.03 -12.93
C ASP A 492 -15.50 22.85 -13.58
N CYS A 493 -16.23 21.85 -13.09
CA CYS A 493 -17.55 21.49 -13.60
C CYS A 493 -18.66 22.47 -13.19
N ALA A 494 -18.31 23.65 -12.65
CA ALA A 494 -19.21 24.80 -12.55
C ALA A 494 -19.63 25.34 -13.94
N SER A 495 -18.87 25.03 -14.99
CA SER A 495 -19.19 25.42 -16.36
C SER A 495 -20.59 24.92 -16.79
N THR A 496 -21.23 25.69 -17.67
CA THR A 496 -22.49 25.33 -18.32
C THR A 496 -22.34 25.09 -19.82
N ASP A 497 -21.11 25.19 -20.35
CA ASP A 497 -20.82 24.88 -21.76
C ASP A 497 -20.90 23.36 -22.01
N PRO A 498 -21.88 22.88 -22.79
CA PRO A 498 -22.08 21.46 -23.01
C PRO A 498 -20.91 20.80 -23.76
N ILE A 499 -20.24 21.53 -24.67
CA ILE A 499 -19.13 20.98 -25.46
C ILE A 499 -17.93 20.73 -24.55
N ALA A 500 -17.61 21.70 -23.69
CA ALA A 500 -16.55 21.55 -22.70
C ALA A 500 -16.86 20.41 -21.71
N LEU A 501 -18.09 20.33 -21.19
CA LEU A 501 -18.50 19.28 -20.26
C LEU A 501 -18.45 17.89 -20.90
N GLU A 502 -18.85 17.74 -22.16
CA GLU A 502 -18.78 16.47 -22.90
C GLU A 502 -17.33 16.04 -23.13
N TYR A 503 -16.47 16.95 -23.58
CA TYR A 503 -15.03 16.71 -23.72
C TYR A 503 -14.40 16.25 -22.40
N GLU A 504 -14.75 16.90 -21.29
CA GLU A 504 -14.15 16.65 -19.99
C GLU A 504 -14.68 15.39 -19.30
N ILE A 505 -16.00 15.19 -19.28
CA ILE A 505 -16.65 14.13 -18.51
C ILE A 505 -16.73 12.82 -19.31
N VAL A 506 -17.31 12.88 -20.51
CA VAL A 506 -17.47 11.70 -21.37
C VAL A 506 -16.11 11.30 -21.94
N GLY A 507 -15.32 12.28 -22.39
CA GLY A 507 -13.98 12.03 -22.89
C GLY A 507 -13.06 11.33 -21.88
N CYS A 508 -13.11 11.72 -20.60
CA CYS A 508 -12.35 11.04 -19.54
C CYS A 508 -12.73 9.56 -19.40
N LYS A 509 -14.03 9.23 -19.52
CA LYS A 509 -14.49 7.84 -19.51
C LYS A 509 -13.91 7.06 -20.69
N THR A 510 -14.02 7.61 -21.90
CA THR A 510 -13.52 6.98 -23.12
C THR A 510 -12.02 6.70 -23.01
N ASP A 511 -11.22 7.68 -22.59
CA ASP A 511 -9.77 7.51 -22.43
C ASP A 511 -9.43 6.35 -21.47
N LEU A 512 -10.14 6.25 -20.34
CA LEU A 512 -9.92 5.18 -19.36
C LEU A 512 -10.38 3.81 -19.87
N GLU A 513 -11.54 3.72 -20.53
CA GLU A 513 -12.07 2.46 -21.06
C GLU A 513 -11.18 1.91 -22.18
N GLU A 514 -10.70 2.79 -23.08
CA GLU A 514 -9.75 2.43 -24.14
C GLU A 514 -8.43 1.89 -23.58
N ARG A 515 -7.89 2.56 -22.55
CA ARG A 515 -6.58 2.19 -21.97
C ARG A 515 -6.65 0.98 -21.05
N LEU A 516 -7.74 0.81 -20.31
CA LEU A 516 -7.89 -0.26 -19.33
C LEU A 516 -8.64 -1.49 -19.86
N GLY A 517 -9.34 -1.37 -20.99
CA GLY A 517 -10.10 -2.46 -21.61
C GLY A 517 -11.26 -2.98 -20.75
N LYS A 518 -11.78 -2.15 -19.83
CA LYS A 518 -12.87 -2.50 -18.90
C LYS A 518 -13.79 -1.30 -18.67
N PRO A 519 -15.08 -1.52 -18.40
CA PRO A 519 -16.04 -0.43 -18.24
C PRO A 519 -15.72 0.42 -17.00
N ILE A 520 -15.86 1.74 -17.15
CA ILE A 520 -15.65 2.71 -16.07
C ILE A 520 -17.01 3.21 -15.58
N ARG A 521 -17.23 3.02 -14.28
CA ARG A 521 -18.54 3.21 -13.64
C ARG A 521 -18.57 4.34 -12.62
N LEU A 522 -17.41 4.88 -12.28
CA LEU A 522 -17.19 5.77 -11.13
C LEU A 522 -16.66 7.11 -11.64
N PHE A 523 -17.21 8.21 -11.12
CA PHE A 523 -16.73 9.55 -11.46
C PHE A 523 -16.77 10.50 -10.26
N SER A 524 -15.69 11.22 -10.04
CA SER A 524 -15.59 12.22 -8.99
C SER A 524 -15.42 13.61 -9.60
N PHE A 525 -16.14 14.60 -9.11
CA PHE A 525 -16.00 15.98 -9.57
C PHE A 525 -14.73 16.63 -8.97
N PRO A 526 -13.88 17.29 -9.78
CA PRO A 526 -12.80 18.14 -9.29
C PRO A 526 -13.31 19.18 -8.29
N TRP A 527 -12.59 19.36 -7.18
CA TRP A 527 -12.98 20.10 -5.97
C TRP A 527 -14.26 19.63 -5.26
N GLY A 528 -15.26 19.14 -5.99
CA GLY A 528 -16.44 18.44 -5.49
C GLY A 528 -17.34 19.25 -4.56
N MET A 529 -17.21 20.57 -4.53
CA MET A 529 -18.12 21.42 -3.75
C MET A 529 -19.36 21.80 -4.57
N PRO A 530 -20.50 22.15 -3.95
CA PRO A 530 -21.70 22.52 -4.70
C PRO A 530 -21.50 23.64 -5.73
N GLY A 531 -20.55 24.56 -5.49
CA GLY A 531 -20.19 25.61 -6.45
C GLY A 531 -19.39 25.14 -7.66
N ASN A 532 -18.85 23.92 -7.64
CA ASN A 532 -18.04 23.32 -8.71
C ASN A 532 -18.83 22.30 -9.55
N MET A 533 -20.15 22.25 -9.40
CA MET A 533 -21.02 21.25 -10.04
C MET A 533 -22.27 21.93 -10.58
N SER A 534 -22.26 22.29 -11.86
CA SER A 534 -23.44 22.80 -12.54
C SER A 534 -24.48 21.69 -12.73
N ARG A 535 -25.75 22.08 -12.86
CA ARG A 535 -26.83 21.12 -13.14
C ARG A 535 -26.59 20.33 -14.44
N PRO A 536 -26.19 20.95 -15.57
CA PRO A 536 -25.81 20.21 -16.77
C PRO A 536 -24.69 19.20 -16.54
N ALA A 537 -23.66 19.55 -15.76
CA ALA A 537 -22.55 18.64 -15.47
C ALA A 537 -23.00 17.42 -14.65
N VAL A 538 -23.88 17.62 -13.66
CA VAL A 538 -24.44 16.53 -12.85
C VAL A 538 -25.33 15.61 -13.68
N GLU A 539 -26.19 16.17 -14.54
CA GLU A 539 -27.06 15.39 -15.43
C GLU A 539 -26.24 14.57 -16.44
N LEU A 540 -25.21 15.17 -17.05
CA LEU A 540 -24.29 14.49 -17.96
C LEU A 540 -23.49 13.38 -17.26
N ALA A 541 -22.93 13.65 -16.08
CA ALA A 541 -22.19 12.66 -15.32
C ALA A 541 -23.08 11.49 -14.88
N ARG A 542 -24.33 11.75 -14.49
CA ARG A 542 -25.32 10.71 -14.16
C ARG A 542 -25.70 9.85 -15.37
N ALA A 543 -25.79 10.44 -16.56
CA ALA A 543 -26.03 9.69 -17.80
C ALA A 543 -24.81 8.83 -18.20
N THR A 544 -23.61 9.28 -17.85
CA THR A 544 -22.33 8.68 -18.29
C THR A 544 -21.83 7.60 -17.33
N PHE A 545 -21.97 7.79 -16.02
CA PHE A 545 -21.42 6.92 -14.98
C PHE A 545 -22.51 6.33 -14.09
N ALA A 546 -22.23 5.16 -13.50
CA ALA A 546 -23.18 4.51 -12.59
C ALA A 546 -23.26 5.21 -11.22
N TYR A 547 -22.13 5.76 -10.76
CA TYR A 547 -22.04 6.50 -9.50
C TYR A 547 -21.16 7.73 -9.67
N ILE A 548 -21.61 8.85 -9.09
CA ILE A 548 -20.91 10.11 -9.06
C ILE A 548 -20.66 10.56 -7.62
N PHE A 549 -19.55 11.28 -7.41
CA PHE A 549 -19.05 11.61 -6.07
C PHE A 549 -18.74 13.10 -5.92
N ASP A 550 -19.17 13.68 -4.79
CA ASP A 550 -18.77 15.03 -4.37
C ASP A 550 -17.57 14.99 -3.40
N ALA A 551 -17.22 16.17 -2.87
CA ALA A 551 -16.30 16.36 -1.75
C ALA A 551 -16.94 17.22 -0.64
N ALA A 552 -18.26 17.34 -0.63
CA ALA A 552 -18.98 18.23 0.28
C ALA A 552 -18.95 17.71 1.73
N GLY A 553 -18.65 16.43 1.96
CA GLY A 553 -18.59 15.82 3.28
C GLY A 553 -19.91 15.18 3.73
N GLY A 554 -19.80 14.28 4.68
CA GLY A 554 -20.91 13.51 5.23
C GLY A 554 -20.75 12.00 5.04
N ALA A 555 -21.72 11.27 5.56
CA ALA A 555 -21.82 9.82 5.46
C ALA A 555 -22.98 9.42 4.53
N ASN A 556 -22.89 8.22 3.95
CA ASN A 556 -23.90 7.68 3.05
C ASN A 556 -24.68 6.60 3.79
N LEU A 557 -26.00 6.80 3.93
CA LEU A 557 -26.88 5.85 4.60
C LEU A 557 -27.55 4.93 3.58
N PRO A 558 -27.77 3.65 3.93
CA PRO A 558 -28.69 2.78 3.22
C PRO A 558 -30.08 3.46 3.08
N SER A 559 -30.64 3.45 1.87
CA SER A 559 -31.98 4.00 1.61
C SER A 559 -32.80 2.99 0.83
N ALA A 560 -34.08 2.84 1.20
CA ALA A 560 -35.02 1.93 0.56
C ALA A 560 -35.74 2.56 -0.65
N GLN A 561 -35.62 3.88 -0.85
CA GLN A 561 -36.50 4.62 -1.77
C GLN A 561 -35.90 4.78 -3.18
N ASP A 562 -34.58 4.79 -3.34
CA ASP A 562 -33.91 4.88 -4.65
C ASP A 562 -32.49 4.31 -4.61
N LYS A 563 -32.01 3.80 -5.76
CA LYS A 563 -30.62 3.40 -5.94
C LYS A 563 -29.70 4.61 -5.70
N PRO A 564 -28.73 4.54 -4.77
CA PRO A 564 -27.81 5.64 -4.55
C PRO A 564 -26.88 5.80 -5.76
N TRP A 565 -26.99 6.91 -6.48
CA TRP A 565 -26.15 7.26 -7.64
C TRP A 565 -25.25 8.46 -7.37
N PHE A 566 -25.61 9.33 -6.40
CA PHE A 566 -24.80 10.47 -5.98
C PHE A 566 -24.41 10.29 -4.52
N LEU A 567 -23.11 10.18 -4.26
CA LEU A 567 -22.56 9.89 -2.94
C LEU A 567 -21.63 10.98 -2.46
N ARG A 568 -21.63 11.16 -1.14
CA ARG A 568 -20.82 12.16 -0.47
C ARG A 568 -19.48 11.58 -0.06
N ARG A 569 -18.42 12.38 -0.23
CA ARG A 569 -17.09 12.04 0.29
C ARG A 569 -16.60 13.10 1.25
N CYS A 570 -15.86 12.68 2.26
CA CYS A 570 -15.24 13.56 3.23
C CYS A 570 -13.72 13.60 3.04
N PRO A 571 -13.06 14.74 3.34
CA PRO A 571 -11.61 14.81 3.21
C PRO A 571 -10.95 13.83 4.17
N HIS A 572 -9.74 13.40 3.84
CA HIS A 572 -8.93 12.69 4.81
C HIS A 572 -8.59 13.59 6.02
N PRO A 573 -8.48 13.01 7.22
CA PRO A 573 -8.08 13.73 8.41
C PRO A 573 -6.56 13.92 8.46
N SER A 574 -6.16 14.97 9.15
CA SER A 574 -4.76 15.31 9.43
C SER A 574 -4.16 14.58 10.64
N SER A 575 -4.99 13.97 11.47
CA SER A 575 -4.59 13.32 12.72
C SER A 575 -5.49 12.13 13.04
N MET A 576 -5.01 11.22 13.89
CA MET A 576 -5.80 10.09 14.38
C MET A 576 -7.05 10.52 15.15
N TRP A 577 -7.00 11.67 15.85
CA TRP A 577 -8.16 12.17 16.59
C TRP A 577 -9.23 12.74 15.66
N GLU A 578 -8.82 13.50 14.65
CA GLU A 578 -9.74 14.00 13.63
C GLU A 578 -10.36 12.85 12.82
N LEU A 579 -9.58 11.80 12.52
CA LEU A 579 -10.08 10.57 11.89
C LEU A 579 -11.25 10.01 12.68
N GLU A 580 -11.06 9.83 13.98
CA GLU A 580 -12.09 9.21 14.81
C GLU A 580 -13.37 10.05 14.90
N LEU A 581 -13.23 11.36 15.09
CA LEU A 581 -14.38 12.27 15.11
C LEU A 581 -15.14 12.29 13.77
N ARG A 582 -14.42 12.15 12.65
CA ARG A 582 -15.02 12.09 11.30
C ARG A 582 -15.75 10.78 11.07
N LEU A 583 -15.16 9.64 11.45
CA LEU A 583 -15.81 8.33 11.35
C LEU A 583 -17.08 8.27 12.20
N GLN A 584 -17.13 9.02 13.29
CA GLN A 584 -18.33 9.17 14.12
C GLN A 584 -19.34 10.20 13.57
N GLY A 585 -19.04 10.90 12.48
CA GLY A 585 -19.89 11.96 11.93
C GLY A 585 -20.05 13.18 12.85
N LEU A 586 -19.23 13.30 13.90
CA LEU A 586 -19.32 14.37 14.91
C LEU A 586 -18.95 15.74 14.33
N LEU A 587 -18.22 15.74 13.23
CA LEU A 587 -17.87 16.97 12.49
C LEU A 587 -19.01 17.46 11.59
N ASP A 588 -19.99 16.60 11.28
CA ASP A 588 -21.06 16.86 10.30
C ASP A 588 -22.40 17.23 10.96
N LEU A 589 -22.55 17.02 12.27
CA LEU A 589 -23.78 17.24 13.06
C LEU A 589 -24.27 18.71 13.16
N ARG A 590 -23.56 19.69 12.57
CA ARG A 590 -23.97 21.11 12.56
C ARG A 590 -24.09 21.74 11.19
N ARG A 591 -24.03 20.97 10.09
CA ARG A 591 -24.44 21.52 8.78
C ARG A 591 -25.97 21.47 8.73
N PRO A 592 -26.69 22.61 8.68
CA PRO A 592 -28.13 22.59 8.49
C PRO A 592 -28.43 21.82 7.19
N GLY A 593 -29.19 20.73 7.26
CA GLY A 593 -29.54 19.88 6.12
C GLY A 593 -28.85 18.50 6.04
N SER A 594 -28.00 18.10 6.99
CA SER A 594 -27.28 16.81 6.94
C SER A 594 -28.04 15.60 7.50
N LEU A 595 -29.29 15.75 7.95
CA LEU A 595 -30.06 14.68 8.61
C LEU A 595 -31.34 14.24 7.88
N LEU A 596 -31.62 14.69 6.66
CA LEU A 596 -32.76 14.21 5.87
C LEU A 596 -32.36 13.95 4.40
N PRO A 597 -32.73 12.80 3.81
CA PRO A 597 -32.63 12.59 2.37
C PRO A 597 -33.77 13.34 1.68
N GLY A 598 -33.41 14.20 0.73
CA GLY A 598 -34.37 14.98 -0.04
C GLY A 598 -33.67 16.20 -0.60
N MET A 599 -33.44 16.20 -1.90
CA MET A 599 -33.16 17.43 -2.63
C MET A 599 -34.30 18.40 -2.32
N ALA A 600 -34.03 19.45 -1.53
CA ALA A 600 -34.87 20.63 -1.54
C ALA A 600 -34.36 21.51 -2.70
N PRO A 601 -35.19 21.81 -3.72
CA PRO A 601 -34.83 22.83 -4.70
C PRO A 601 -34.72 24.16 -3.96
N GLN A 602 -33.64 24.91 -4.19
CA GLN A 602 -33.63 26.32 -3.79
C GLN A 602 -34.77 27.03 -4.54
N PRO A 603 -35.61 27.85 -3.88
CA PRO A 603 -36.53 28.69 -4.60
C PRO A 603 -35.72 29.70 -5.41
N ALA A 604 -36.06 29.81 -6.70
CA ALA A 604 -35.57 30.87 -7.57
C ALA A 604 -35.81 32.21 -6.87
N ARG A 605 -34.74 32.98 -6.67
CA ARG A 605 -34.89 34.40 -6.35
C ARG A 605 -35.20 35.11 -7.66
N SER A 606 -36.44 35.58 -7.74
CA SER A 606 -36.95 36.57 -8.71
C SER A 606 -36.10 37.83 -8.73
#